data_AF-A0A8H3FQZ9-F1
#
_entry.id   AF-A0A8H3FQZ9-F1
#
_cell.length_a   1.000
_cell.length_b   1.000
_cell.length_c   1.000
_cell.angle_alpha   90.00
_cell.angle_beta   90.00
_cell.angle_gamma   90.00
#
_symmetry.space_group_name_H-M   'P 1'
#
loop_
_entity.id
_entity.type
_entity.pdbx_description
1 polymer ?
#
loop_
_entity_poly.entity_id
_entity_poly.type
_entity_poly.pdbx_seq_one_letter_code
_entity_poly.pdbx_strand_id
1 'polypeptide(L)'
;MFHYNQKYESVPTTPAGTPHTWSPTSTRSKISTWSLTRRRIALFACGVLVFFFLYSLHSSYAGHPPHRQDYLTNPVTYNATFTPHAAFQPPESLPHRYSDTIDTFSSYKYRNTCNISSLDLHAPFAPLCPDRESMVTAMSSGGRIGNDAPYMPRGCDMRWFSTEEICEILARFEKVIIVGDSMMRHVIGSINVMIRKDLGYGAVTDWNFSPEERKDCFCNYQFNVKACSIQGIFKTADVVKNDPDSVACPARSIDVMIEQMIRFPIAPEELDRLRSLLPATKPSRPYAFIFGHGLWNDLDLQATLDWLDTILDTMLSQAPWLSPSSSVSSSGSPISHKRKRDKGFWPRLFLTPNAPGKDKPDEWIITQGNKAIMIFEESVGIEVRRRGLEHLGTWNATVQSNKFDGV
;
A
#
# COMPACT_ATOMS: atom_id res chain seq x y z
N MET A 1 18.08 -22.62 10.20
CA MET A 1 17.32 -23.86 10.45
C MET A 1 16.21 -23.52 11.41
N PHE A 2 15.09 -23.03 10.88
CA PHE A 2 13.97 -22.52 11.69
C PHE A 2 12.97 -23.65 11.90
N HIS A 3 12.92 -24.21 13.10
CA HIS A 3 11.87 -25.12 13.51
C HIS A 3 10.65 -24.31 13.97
N TYR A 4 9.74 -24.02 13.03
CA TYR A 4 8.35 -23.68 13.38
C TYR A 4 7.52 -24.96 13.38
N ASN A 5 7.63 -25.73 14.47
CA ASN A 5 6.67 -26.77 14.80
C ASN A 5 5.73 -26.24 15.87
N GLN A 6 4.63 -25.61 15.45
CA GLN A 6 3.44 -25.57 16.28
C GLN A 6 2.18 -25.55 15.42
N LYS A 7 1.54 -26.73 15.41
CA LYS A 7 0.15 -27.01 15.06
C LYS A 7 -0.79 -25.85 15.44
N TYR A 8 -1.46 -25.29 14.45
CA TYR A 8 -2.77 -24.66 14.67
C TYR A 8 -3.83 -25.76 14.73
N GLU A 9 -3.97 -26.37 15.90
CA GLU A 9 -5.18 -27.12 16.30
C GLU A 9 -5.77 -26.39 17.52
N SER A 10 -6.72 -25.50 17.28
CA SER A 10 -7.75 -25.17 18.28
C SER A 10 -8.93 -24.48 17.60
N VAL A 11 -9.88 -25.31 17.13
CA VAL A 11 -11.27 -24.90 16.98
C VAL A 11 -11.78 -24.53 18.38
N PRO A 12 -12.57 -23.44 18.57
CA PRO A 12 -13.14 -23.14 19.87
C PRO A 12 -14.17 -24.21 20.24
N THR A 13 -13.86 -25.01 21.26
CA THR A 13 -14.83 -25.90 21.89
C THR A 13 -15.77 -25.07 22.75
N THR A 14 -17.06 -25.11 22.44
CA THR A 14 -18.15 -24.54 23.25
C THR A 14 -18.07 -25.09 24.68
N PRO A 15 -18.12 -24.26 25.74
CA PRO A 15 -18.12 -24.76 27.11
C PRO A 15 -19.39 -25.55 27.41
N ALA A 16 -19.25 -26.70 28.07
CA ALA A 16 -20.36 -27.45 28.64
C ALA A 16 -21.03 -26.60 29.74
N GLY A 17 -22.33 -26.38 29.60
CA GLY A 17 -23.12 -25.63 30.59
C GLY A 17 -23.24 -26.37 31.91
N THR A 18 -22.81 -25.72 32.99
CA THR A 18 -23.22 -26.05 34.36
C THR A 18 -24.43 -25.22 34.80
N PRO A 19 -25.32 -25.78 35.63
CA PRO A 19 -26.65 -25.24 35.86
C PRO A 19 -26.61 -24.19 36.98
N HIS A 20 -26.79 -22.91 36.61
CA HIS A 20 -27.07 -21.86 37.58
C HIS A 20 -28.57 -21.69 37.78
N THR A 21 -29.04 -22.18 38.93
CA THR A 21 -30.30 -21.82 39.56
C THR A 21 -30.39 -20.31 39.79
N TRP A 22 -31.33 -19.67 39.10
CA TRP A 22 -31.76 -18.30 39.41
C TRP A 22 -33.24 -18.32 39.81
N SER A 23 -33.48 -17.88 41.05
CA SER A 23 -34.80 -17.60 41.60
C SER A 23 -35.46 -16.44 40.85
N PRO A 24 -36.75 -16.54 40.46
CA PRO A 24 -37.42 -15.43 39.78
C PRO A 24 -38.03 -14.46 40.80
N THR A 25 -37.47 -13.25 40.89
CA THR A 25 -38.17 -12.08 41.42
C THR A 25 -39.12 -11.54 40.37
N SER A 26 -40.41 -11.53 40.69
CA SER A 26 -41.47 -11.08 39.80
C SER A 26 -41.54 -9.55 39.74
N THR A 27 -41.38 -8.99 38.55
CA THR A 27 -41.84 -7.64 38.22
C THR A 27 -42.84 -7.72 37.08
N ARG A 28 -44.13 -7.66 37.43
CA ARG A 28 -45.28 -7.60 36.52
C ARG A 28 -45.23 -6.30 35.71
N SER A 29 -44.81 -6.37 34.44
CA SER A 29 -45.15 -5.34 33.44
C SER A 29 -46.57 -5.60 32.92
N LYS A 30 -47.50 -4.69 33.22
CA LYS A 30 -48.87 -4.69 32.68
C LYS A 30 -48.84 -4.27 31.21
N ILE A 31 -48.64 -5.24 30.31
CA ILE A 31 -48.91 -5.04 28.89
C ILE A 31 -50.43 -5.20 28.71
N SER A 32 -51.07 -4.06 28.47
CA SER A 32 -52.48 -3.97 28.10
C SER A 32 -52.70 -4.71 26.79
N THR A 33 -53.43 -5.83 26.84
CA THR A 33 -53.88 -6.58 25.68
C THR A 33 -54.85 -5.73 24.87
N TRP A 34 -54.37 -5.13 23.79
CA TRP A 34 -55.20 -4.46 22.80
C TRP A 34 -56.01 -5.52 22.05
N SER A 35 -57.30 -5.65 22.38
CA SER A 35 -58.20 -6.49 21.59
C SER A 35 -58.42 -5.86 20.21
N LEU A 36 -57.95 -6.58 19.18
CA LEU A 36 -58.21 -6.25 17.78
C LEU A 36 -59.71 -6.47 17.49
N THR A 37 -60.49 -5.42 17.68
CA THR A 37 -61.90 -5.42 17.26
C THR A 37 -61.98 -5.21 15.75
N ARG A 38 -62.92 -5.88 15.07
CA ARG A 38 -63.11 -5.77 13.60
C ARG A 38 -63.22 -4.33 13.11
N ARG A 39 -63.71 -3.41 13.95
CA ARG A 39 -63.76 -1.96 13.67
C ARG A 39 -62.37 -1.33 13.52
N ARG A 40 -61.38 -1.74 14.30
CA ARG A 40 -60.01 -1.19 14.22
C ARG A 40 -59.26 -1.67 12.97
N ILE A 41 -59.51 -2.91 12.55
CA ILE A 41 -58.99 -3.45 11.30
C ILE A 41 -59.59 -2.71 10.10
N ALA A 42 -60.91 -2.45 10.12
CA ALA A 42 -61.57 -1.70 9.06
C ALA A 42 -61.06 -0.25 8.95
N LEU A 43 -60.83 0.42 10.09
CA LEU A 43 -60.27 1.78 10.10
C LEU A 43 -58.83 1.81 9.57
N PHE A 44 -58.01 0.81 9.90
CA PHE A 44 -56.66 0.70 9.38
C PHE A 44 -56.66 0.46 7.86
N ALA A 45 -57.51 -0.45 7.38
CA ALA A 45 -57.66 -0.71 5.95
C ALA A 45 -58.16 0.52 5.17
N CYS A 46 -59.13 1.28 5.71
CA CYS A 46 -59.55 2.55 5.14
C CYS A 46 -58.42 3.59 5.11
N GLY A 47 -57.62 3.68 6.18
CA GLY A 47 -56.47 4.59 6.23
C GLY A 47 -55.44 4.29 5.16
N VAL A 48 -55.14 3.00 4.93
CA VAL A 48 -54.22 2.55 3.87
C VAL A 48 -54.79 2.88 2.49
N LEU A 49 -56.08 2.64 2.24
CA LEU A 49 -56.72 2.97 0.95
C LEU A 49 -56.73 4.48 0.67
N VAL A 50 -57.01 5.30 1.68
CA VAL A 50 -56.95 6.77 1.57
C VAL A 50 -55.52 7.23 1.27
N PHE A 51 -54.51 6.64 1.91
CA PHE A 51 -53.11 6.96 1.64
C PHE A 51 -52.73 6.67 0.18
N PHE A 52 -53.09 5.50 -0.36
CA PHE A 52 -52.82 5.16 -1.76
C PHE A 52 -53.59 6.05 -2.73
N PHE A 53 -54.84 6.40 -2.42
CA PHE A 53 -55.63 7.31 -3.24
C PHE A 53 -55.00 8.71 -3.31
N LEU A 54 -54.61 9.27 -2.15
CA LEU A 54 -53.94 10.56 -2.05
C LEU A 54 -52.57 10.56 -2.76
N TYR A 55 -51.82 9.46 -2.65
CA TYR A 55 -50.54 9.30 -3.36
C TYR A 55 -50.73 9.30 -4.88
N SER A 56 -51.76 8.61 -5.40
CA SER A 56 -52.04 8.60 -6.84
C SER A 56 -52.50 9.99 -7.36
N LEU A 57 -53.27 10.73 -6.56
CA LEU A 57 -53.66 12.11 -6.85
C LEU A 57 -52.44 13.03 -6.89
N HIS A 58 -51.52 12.90 -5.94
CA HIS A 58 -50.29 13.68 -5.93
C HIS A 58 -49.40 13.36 -7.14
N SER A 59 -49.29 12.09 -7.51
CA SER A 59 -48.52 11.66 -8.68
C SER A 59 -49.12 12.13 -10.01
N SER A 60 -50.43 12.39 -10.06
CA SER A 60 -51.13 12.91 -11.25
C SER A 60 -50.97 14.43 -11.42
N TYR A 61 -50.69 15.16 -10.34
CA TYR A 61 -50.43 16.62 -10.38
C TYR A 61 -48.95 16.97 -10.61
N ALA A 62 -48.01 16.03 -10.40
CA ALA A 62 -46.58 16.25 -10.62
C ALA A 62 -46.12 16.01 -12.08
N GLY A 63 -47.05 15.75 -12.99
CA GLY A 63 -46.77 15.42 -14.40
C GLY A 63 -46.80 16.62 -15.34
N HIS A 64 -46.04 17.68 -15.07
CA HIS A 64 -45.63 18.65 -16.10
C HIS A 64 -44.11 18.83 -16.01
N PRO A 65 -43.32 18.20 -16.90
CA PRO A 65 -41.90 18.50 -16.99
C PRO A 65 -41.75 19.96 -17.44
N PRO A 66 -40.87 20.76 -16.81
CA PRO A 66 -40.54 22.07 -17.36
C PRO A 66 -39.92 21.88 -18.74
N HIS A 67 -40.42 22.68 -19.68
CA HIS A 67 -39.90 22.94 -21.01
C HIS A 67 -38.42 22.55 -21.17
N ARG A 68 -38.19 21.48 -21.93
CA ARG A 68 -36.89 21.20 -22.53
C ARG A 68 -36.68 22.27 -23.59
N GLN A 69 -35.96 23.32 -23.24
CA GLN A 69 -35.62 24.41 -24.14
C GLN A 69 -34.69 23.87 -25.23
N ASP A 70 -35.13 24.00 -26.48
CA ASP A 70 -34.37 23.73 -27.68
C ASP A 70 -33.10 24.58 -27.72
N TYR A 71 -31.94 23.96 -27.47
CA TYR A 71 -30.62 24.52 -27.73
C TYR A 71 -29.81 23.66 -28.71
N LEU A 72 -30.48 23.06 -29.70
CA LEU A 72 -29.81 22.24 -30.71
C LEU A 72 -30.28 22.55 -32.13
N THR A 73 -30.06 23.78 -32.61
CA THR A 73 -30.07 24.06 -34.06
C THR A 73 -29.16 25.24 -34.46
N ASN A 74 -28.01 25.40 -33.80
CA ASN A 74 -26.90 26.10 -34.48
C ASN A 74 -26.14 25.05 -35.30
N PRO A 75 -26.06 25.19 -36.64
CA PRO A 75 -25.17 24.37 -37.43
C PRO A 75 -23.74 24.73 -37.02
N VAL A 76 -23.18 23.91 -36.12
CA VAL A 76 -21.75 23.93 -35.83
C VAL A 76 -21.07 23.56 -37.13
N THR A 77 -20.45 24.56 -37.74
CA THR A 77 -19.49 24.35 -38.82
C THR A 77 -18.45 23.39 -38.24
N TYR A 78 -18.36 22.17 -38.79
CA TYR A 78 -17.31 21.21 -38.45
C TYR A 78 -15.97 21.77 -38.96
N ASN A 79 -15.46 22.79 -38.27
CA ASN A 79 -14.02 22.98 -38.19
C ASN A 79 -13.49 21.72 -37.52
N ALA A 80 -12.60 21.05 -38.25
CA ALA A 80 -11.88 19.83 -37.91
C ALA A 80 -12.05 19.37 -36.46
N THR A 81 -12.49 18.12 -36.30
CA THR A 81 -12.45 17.36 -35.04
C THR A 81 -11.23 17.77 -34.25
N PHE A 82 -11.42 18.62 -33.23
CA PHE A 82 -10.40 18.87 -32.24
C PHE A 82 -10.28 17.52 -31.56
N THR A 83 -9.32 16.71 -31.97
CA THR A 83 -8.91 15.55 -31.17
C THR A 83 -8.67 16.12 -29.79
N PRO A 84 -9.47 15.77 -28.77
CA PRO A 84 -9.11 16.16 -27.41
C PRO A 84 -7.67 15.71 -27.26
N HIS A 85 -6.79 16.63 -26.84
CA HIS A 85 -5.39 16.29 -26.61
C HIS A 85 -5.40 14.94 -25.91
N ALA A 86 -4.64 13.96 -26.43
CA ALA A 86 -4.44 12.70 -25.72
C ALA A 86 -4.23 13.09 -24.25
N ALA A 87 -4.94 12.41 -23.33
CA ALA A 87 -5.00 12.83 -21.93
C ALA A 87 -3.61 13.07 -21.30
N PHE A 88 -2.57 12.54 -21.96
CA PHE A 88 -1.18 12.73 -21.66
C PHE A 88 -0.37 13.07 -22.92
N GLN A 89 0.60 13.97 -22.77
CA GLN A 89 1.59 14.23 -23.80
C GLN A 89 2.61 13.09 -23.85
N PRO A 90 3.12 12.71 -25.03
CA PRO A 90 4.20 11.73 -25.11
C PRO A 90 5.41 12.20 -24.28
N PRO A 91 6.22 11.27 -23.75
CA PRO A 91 7.46 11.61 -23.04
C PRO A 91 8.31 12.59 -23.83
N GLU A 92 9.00 13.50 -23.15
CA GLU A 92 9.93 14.40 -23.83
C GLU A 92 11.02 13.60 -24.53
N SER A 93 11.44 14.06 -25.71
CA SER A 93 12.52 13.44 -26.51
C SER A 93 13.92 13.70 -25.91
N LEU A 94 14.03 13.69 -24.58
CA LEU A 94 15.28 13.88 -23.86
C LEU A 94 15.99 12.53 -23.73
N PRO A 95 17.34 12.46 -23.94
CA PRO A 95 18.07 11.19 -23.91
C PRO A 95 17.88 10.36 -22.64
N HIS A 96 17.69 10.99 -21.48
CA HIS A 96 17.47 10.31 -20.21
C HIS A 96 16.07 9.72 -20.03
N ARG A 97 15.10 10.07 -20.89
CA ARG A 97 13.75 9.48 -20.93
C ARG A 97 13.68 8.25 -21.84
N TYR A 98 14.72 8.00 -22.65
CA TYR A 98 14.71 6.90 -23.63
C TYR A 98 14.60 5.52 -22.97
N SER A 99 15.21 5.33 -21.81
CA SER A 99 15.06 4.09 -21.02
C SER A 99 13.63 3.87 -20.55
N ASP A 100 12.88 4.95 -20.30
CA ASP A 100 11.54 4.87 -19.72
C ASP A 100 10.52 4.28 -20.71
N THR A 101 10.78 4.41 -22.03
CA THR A 101 9.87 3.96 -23.09
C THR A 101 10.15 2.55 -23.59
N ILE A 102 11.13 1.87 -22.99
CA ILE A 102 11.56 0.52 -23.37
C ILE A 102 11.10 -0.47 -22.30
N ASP A 103 10.67 -1.65 -22.73
CA ASP A 103 10.41 -2.76 -21.80
C ASP A 103 11.72 -3.17 -21.10
N THR A 104 11.92 -2.67 -19.88
CA THR A 104 13.09 -2.99 -19.04
C THR A 104 13.15 -4.49 -18.74
N PHE A 105 12.00 -5.15 -18.69
CA PHE A 105 11.92 -6.58 -18.40
C PHE A 105 12.24 -7.46 -19.61
N SER A 106 12.42 -6.88 -20.80
CA SER A 106 12.76 -7.63 -22.03
C SER A 106 13.99 -8.52 -21.87
N SER A 107 14.94 -8.12 -21.03
CA SER A 107 16.18 -8.88 -20.74
C SER A 107 16.11 -9.78 -19.50
N TYR A 108 14.99 -9.76 -18.77
CA TYR A 108 14.88 -10.49 -17.50
C TYR A 108 14.63 -11.99 -17.74
N LYS A 109 15.13 -12.82 -16.82
CA LYS A 109 14.82 -14.25 -16.79
C LYS A 109 13.30 -14.46 -16.74
N TYR A 110 12.84 -15.48 -17.44
CA TYR A 110 11.43 -15.88 -17.51
C TYR A 110 10.48 -14.83 -18.09
N ARG A 111 10.97 -13.76 -18.74
CA ARG A 111 10.14 -12.75 -19.40
C ARG A 111 9.10 -13.33 -20.37
N ASN A 112 9.48 -14.34 -21.16
CA ASN A 112 8.59 -14.99 -22.12
C ASN A 112 7.54 -15.89 -21.46
N THR A 113 7.81 -16.39 -20.26
CA THR A 113 6.91 -17.31 -19.54
C THR A 113 5.96 -16.54 -18.63
N CYS A 114 6.46 -15.56 -17.89
CA CYS A 114 5.62 -14.72 -17.02
C CYS A 114 4.79 -13.71 -17.82
N ASN A 115 5.27 -13.31 -19.01
CA ASN A 115 4.61 -12.40 -19.92
C ASN A 115 4.20 -11.06 -19.28
N ILE A 116 5.14 -10.44 -18.55
CA ILE A 116 4.96 -9.13 -17.90
C ILE A 116 5.95 -8.15 -18.53
N SER A 117 5.46 -7.04 -19.08
CA SER A 117 6.28 -5.91 -19.53
C SER A 117 6.37 -4.84 -18.44
N SER A 118 7.48 -4.09 -18.37
CA SER A 118 7.51 -2.89 -17.52
C SER A 118 6.49 -1.84 -17.97
N LEU A 119 6.19 -1.80 -19.27
CA LEU A 119 5.21 -0.89 -19.85
C LEU A 119 3.76 -1.27 -19.51
N ASP A 120 3.51 -2.51 -19.09
CA ASP A 120 2.21 -2.93 -18.55
C ASP A 120 2.00 -2.41 -17.12
N LEU A 121 3.10 -2.12 -16.41
CA LEU A 121 3.05 -1.58 -15.05
C LEU A 121 2.95 -0.06 -15.06
N HIS A 122 3.63 0.62 -15.98
CA HIS A 122 3.64 2.06 -16.09
C HIS A 122 3.93 2.51 -17.53
N ALA A 123 3.08 3.38 -18.07
CA ALA A 123 3.28 4.01 -19.37
C ALA A 123 3.81 5.44 -19.16
N PRO A 124 5.03 5.77 -19.64
CA PRO A 124 5.64 7.07 -19.39
C PRO A 124 4.91 8.19 -20.14
N PHE A 125 4.89 9.38 -19.56
CA PHE A 125 4.34 10.60 -20.15
C PHE A 125 5.11 11.87 -19.72
N ALA A 126 4.74 13.01 -20.30
CA ALA A 126 5.31 14.32 -19.95
C ALA A 126 4.29 15.21 -19.20
N PRO A 127 4.74 16.08 -18.27
CA PRO A 127 6.13 16.33 -17.89
C PRO A 127 6.63 15.44 -16.74
N LEU A 128 7.94 15.28 -16.57
CA LEU A 128 8.50 14.74 -15.32
C LEU A 128 8.18 15.63 -14.12
N CYS A 129 8.04 15.02 -12.95
CA CYS A 129 7.88 15.77 -11.71
C CYS A 129 9.13 16.63 -11.41
N PRO A 130 8.95 17.93 -11.08
CA PRO A 130 10.07 18.87 -10.95
C PRO A 130 10.91 18.63 -9.69
N ASP A 131 10.31 18.03 -8.67
CA ASP A 131 10.96 17.70 -7.42
C ASP A 131 10.35 16.44 -6.78
N ARG A 132 11.01 15.99 -5.72
CA ARG A 132 10.65 14.78 -4.99
C ARG A 132 9.29 14.87 -4.31
N GLU A 133 8.92 16.04 -3.78
CA GLU A 133 7.64 16.22 -3.09
C GLU A 133 6.48 16.12 -4.09
N SER A 134 6.64 16.75 -5.25
CA SER A 134 5.73 16.63 -6.39
C SER A 134 5.64 15.18 -6.88
N MET A 135 6.76 14.47 -6.99
CA MET A 135 6.79 13.06 -7.39
C MET A 135 6.00 12.16 -6.42
N VAL A 136 6.27 12.26 -5.12
CA VAL A 136 5.58 11.44 -4.10
C VAL A 136 4.08 11.77 -4.06
N THR A 137 3.71 13.05 -4.23
CA THR A 137 2.31 13.48 -4.32
C THR A 137 1.63 12.94 -5.58
N ALA A 138 2.28 13.02 -6.74
CA ALA A 138 1.79 12.50 -8.01
C ALA A 138 1.58 10.99 -7.95
N MET A 139 2.53 10.25 -7.37
CA MET A 139 2.42 8.81 -7.17
C MET A 139 1.32 8.41 -6.16
N SER A 140 1.10 9.21 -5.11
CA SER A 140 0.04 8.91 -4.14
C SER A 140 -1.37 9.20 -4.69
N SER A 141 -1.48 10.15 -5.63
CA SER A 141 -2.76 10.66 -6.13
C SER A 141 -3.09 10.29 -7.58
N GLY A 142 -2.22 9.48 -8.22
CA GLY A 142 -2.43 8.89 -9.54
C GLY A 142 -3.48 7.79 -9.53
N GLY A 143 -3.43 6.90 -10.52
CA GLY A 143 -4.32 5.75 -10.55
C GLY A 143 -4.20 4.93 -11.83
N ARG A 144 -5.11 3.97 -11.96
CA ARG A 144 -5.33 3.19 -13.18
C ARG A 144 -6.61 3.67 -13.85
N ILE A 145 -6.65 3.60 -15.18
CA ILE A 145 -7.86 3.87 -15.97
C ILE A 145 -8.25 2.56 -16.64
N GLY A 146 -8.91 1.70 -15.87
CA GLY A 146 -9.30 0.35 -16.29
C GLY A 146 -8.61 -0.74 -15.47
N ASN A 147 -9.25 -1.91 -15.41
CA ASN A 147 -8.71 -3.05 -14.66
C ASN A 147 -7.37 -3.50 -15.23
N ASP A 148 -6.37 -3.63 -14.36
CA ASP A 148 -4.99 -4.00 -14.70
C ASP A 148 -4.32 -3.11 -15.76
N ALA A 149 -4.88 -1.93 -16.04
CA ALA A 149 -4.25 -0.94 -16.91
C ALA A 149 -2.98 -0.39 -16.25
N PRO A 150 -1.97 0.07 -17.02
CA PRO A 150 -0.75 0.67 -16.45
C PRO A 150 -1.06 1.78 -15.46
N TYR A 151 -0.28 1.84 -14.39
CA TYR A 151 -0.40 2.90 -13.39
C TYR A 151 0.10 4.23 -13.94
N MET A 152 -0.66 5.30 -13.67
CA MET A 152 -0.37 6.65 -14.12
C MET A 152 -0.34 7.61 -12.92
N PRO A 153 0.84 8.15 -12.54
CA PRO A 153 0.93 9.27 -11.62
C PRO A 153 0.04 10.46 -12.02
N ARG A 154 -0.40 11.26 -11.05
CA ARG A 154 -1.24 12.43 -11.31
C ARG A 154 -0.40 13.68 -11.61
N GLY A 155 -0.63 14.27 -12.77
CA GLY A 155 -0.18 15.63 -13.13
C GLY A 155 1.27 15.75 -13.61
N CYS A 156 2.17 14.89 -13.13
CA CYS A 156 3.53 14.76 -13.63
C CYS A 156 4.00 13.32 -13.50
N ASP A 157 5.00 12.95 -14.28
CA ASP A 157 5.49 11.59 -14.42
C ASP A 157 6.74 11.30 -13.59
N MET A 158 7.00 10.01 -13.36
CA MET A 158 8.21 9.50 -12.72
C MET A 158 9.17 8.90 -13.75
N ARG A 159 10.44 8.77 -13.38
CA ARG A 159 11.40 8.01 -14.20
C ARG A 159 11.30 6.53 -13.89
N TRP A 160 11.40 5.71 -14.93
CA TRP A 160 11.56 4.26 -14.79
C TRP A 160 13.06 3.94 -14.84
N PHE A 161 13.63 3.54 -13.71
CA PHE A 161 15.06 3.24 -13.63
C PHE A 161 15.39 1.85 -14.18
N SER A 162 16.46 1.78 -14.98
CA SER A 162 17.09 0.53 -15.37
C SER A 162 17.66 -0.22 -14.15
N THR A 163 17.95 -1.52 -14.29
CA THR A 163 18.59 -2.29 -13.22
C THR A 163 19.92 -1.67 -12.80
N GLU A 164 20.71 -1.18 -13.75
CA GLU A 164 22.00 -0.55 -13.52
C GLU A 164 21.84 0.74 -12.70
N GLU A 165 20.89 1.61 -13.07
CA GLU A 165 20.57 2.82 -12.29
C GLU A 165 20.05 2.46 -10.88
N ILE A 166 19.23 1.40 -10.75
CA ILE A 166 18.77 0.92 -9.44
C ILE A 166 19.96 0.50 -8.56
N CYS A 167 20.91 -0.27 -9.12
CA CYS A 167 22.11 -0.67 -8.40
C CYS A 167 22.96 0.54 -7.98
N GLU A 168 23.11 1.55 -8.84
CA GLU A 168 23.80 2.80 -8.50
C GLU A 168 23.09 3.60 -7.40
N ILE A 169 21.76 3.64 -7.43
CA ILE A 169 20.94 4.33 -6.40
C ILE A 169 21.10 3.62 -5.06
N LEU A 170 20.92 2.29 -5.02
CA LEU A 170 21.03 1.50 -3.80
C LEU A 170 22.45 1.56 -3.21
N ALA A 171 23.49 1.58 -4.05
CA ALA A 171 24.88 1.68 -3.61
C ALA A 171 25.25 3.02 -2.95
N ARG A 172 24.39 4.04 -3.03
CA ARG A 172 24.57 5.31 -2.29
C ARG A 172 24.34 5.12 -0.79
N PHE A 173 23.64 4.07 -0.40
CA PHE A 173 23.30 3.78 0.99
C PHE A 173 24.22 2.71 1.56
N GLU A 174 24.55 2.85 2.84
CA GLU A 174 25.15 1.77 3.60
C GLU A 174 24.17 0.60 3.75
N LYS A 175 22.90 0.93 4.01
CA LYS A 175 21.82 -0.04 4.14
C LYS A 175 20.48 0.61 3.83
N VAL A 176 19.60 -0.13 3.15
CA VAL A 176 18.18 0.19 3.02
C VAL A 176 17.40 -0.76 3.90
N ILE A 177 16.79 -0.22 4.97
CA ILE A 177 16.05 -1.00 5.96
C ILE A 177 14.56 -0.74 5.76
N ILE A 178 13.85 -1.80 5.41
CA ILE A 178 12.40 -1.82 5.34
C ILE A 178 11.87 -2.32 6.68
N VAL A 179 10.96 -1.60 7.32
CA VAL A 179 10.38 -1.99 8.61
C VAL A 179 8.87 -1.97 8.48
N GLY A 180 8.19 -3.06 8.82
CA GLY A 180 6.75 -3.07 8.63
C GLY A 180 6.08 -4.41 8.82
N ASP A 181 4.81 -4.43 8.45
CA ASP A 181 4.00 -5.64 8.50
C ASP A 181 4.21 -6.52 7.25
N SER A 182 3.33 -7.52 7.07
CA SER A 182 3.44 -8.48 5.97
C SER A 182 3.42 -7.86 4.58
N MET A 183 2.82 -6.68 4.41
CA MET A 183 2.69 -6.02 3.11
C MET A 183 4.05 -5.54 2.58
N MET A 184 4.95 -5.17 3.48
CA MET A 184 6.30 -4.72 3.11
C MET A 184 7.16 -5.82 2.49
N ARG A 185 6.74 -7.09 2.55
CA ARG A 185 7.37 -8.19 1.80
C ARG A 185 7.28 -8.00 0.29
N HIS A 186 6.20 -7.40 -0.21
CA HIS A 186 6.06 -7.11 -1.64
C HIS A 186 7.12 -6.09 -2.10
N VAL A 187 7.44 -5.10 -1.26
CA VAL A 187 8.46 -4.08 -1.55
C VAL A 187 9.85 -4.70 -1.69
N ILE A 188 10.31 -5.45 -0.67
CA ILE A 188 11.62 -6.10 -0.74
C ILE A 188 11.68 -7.15 -1.86
N GLY A 189 10.60 -7.90 -2.06
CA GLY A 189 10.52 -8.87 -3.15
C GLY A 189 10.63 -8.22 -4.53
N SER A 190 9.93 -7.10 -4.74
CA SER A 190 9.97 -6.33 -5.99
C SER A 190 11.35 -5.73 -6.24
N ILE A 191 12.01 -5.21 -5.19
CA ILE A 191 13.42 -4.76 -5.30
C ILE A 191 14.31 -5.93 -5.74
N ASN A 192 14.14 -7.12 -5.16
CA ASN A 192 14.93 -8.29 -5.51
C ASN A 192 14.68 -8.78 -6.95
N VAL A 193 13.43 -8.74 -7.44
CA VAL A 193 13.10 -8.99 -8.86
C VAL A 193 13.90 -8.07 -9.79
N MET A 194 13.98 -6.77 -9.45
CA MET A 194 14.70 -5.79 -10.25
C MET A 194 16.22 -6.00 -10.25
N ILE A 195 16.83 -6.15 -9.08
CA ILE A 195 18.29 -6.32 -8.97
C ILE A 195 18.77 -7.70 -9.40
N ARG A 196 17.89 -8.71 -9.44
CA ARG A 196 18.22 -10.06 -9.94
C ARG A 196 17.89 -10.28 -11.41
N LYS A 197 17.20 -9.31 -12.04
CA LYS A 197 16.65 -9.42 -13.41
C LYS A 197 15.87 -10.73 -13.60
N ASP A 198 15.00 -11.08 -12.64
CA ASP A 198 14.30 -12.36 -12.62
C ASP A 198 12.82 -12.18 -12.26
N LEU A 199 11.94 -12.33 -13.25
CA LEU A 199 10.49 -12.22 -13.06
C LEU A 199 9.87 -13.48 -12.46
N GLY A 200 10.55 -14.62 -12.57
CA GLY A 200 10.01 -15.93 -12.18
C GLY A 200 10.17 -16.21 -10.69
N TYR A 201 11.39 -16.02 -10.18
CA TYR A 201 11.79 -16.36 -8.81
C TYR A 201 12.51 -15.23 -8.09
N GLY A 202 12.59 -14.04 -8.69
CA GLY A 202 13.37 -12.93 -8.18
C GLY A 202 13.06 -12.52 -6.75
N ALA A 203 11.84 -12.69 -6.25
CA ALA A 203 11.43 -12.30 -4.90
C ALA A 203 11.58 -13.40 -3.83
N VAL A 204 11.92 -14.63 -4.24
CA VAL A 204 11.91 -15.82 -3.38
C VAL A 204 13.25 -16.55 -3.36
N THR A 205 13.42 -17.41 -2.36
CA THR A 205 14.61 -18.22 -2.14
C THR A 205 14.49 -19.58 -2.85
N ASP A 206 14.44 -19.57 -4.19
CA ASP A 206 14.16 -20.75 -5.02
C ASP A 206 15.20 -21.88 -4.92
N TRP A 207 16.39 -21.56 -4.39
CA TRP A 207 17.39 -22.54 -3.99
C TRP A 207 16.95 -23.44 -2.82
N ASN A 208 15.94 -23.04 -2.04
CA ASN A 208 15.36 -23.83 -0.95
C ASN A 208 14.08 -24.58 -1.34
N PHE A 209 13.57 -24.38 -2.56
CA PHE A 209 12.27 -24.93 -2.96
C PHE A 209 12.29 -26.42 -3.28
N SER A 210 11.23 -27.11 -2.86
CA SER A 210 10.83 -28.40 -3.43
C SER A 210 10.41 -28.26 -4.89
N PRO A 211 10.34 -29.37 -5.67
CA PRO A 211 9.81 -29.33 -7.03
C PRO A 211 8.40 -28.75 -7.13
N GLU A 212 7.55 -29.01 -6.14
CA GLU A 212 6.20 -28.47 -6.03
C GLU A 212 6.23 -26.97 -5.76
N GLU A 213 7.01 -26.52 -4.79
CA GLU A 213 7.16 -25.09 -4.48
C GLU A 213 7.70 -24.29 -5.66
N ARG A 214 8.63 -24.85 -6.44
CA ARG A 214 9.12 -24.22 -7.69
C ARG A 214 8.01 -23.98 -8.70
N LYS A 215 7.01 -24.84 -8.73
CA LYS A 215 5.86 -24.68 -9.63
C LYS A 215 4.86 -23.68 -9.05
N ASP A 216 4.59 -23.78 -7.76
CA ASP A 216 3.53 -23.01 -7.10
C ASP A 216 3.94 -21.56 -6.80
N CYS A 217 5.25 -21.27 -6.68
CA CYS A 217 5.81 -19.97 -6.32
C CYS A 217 6.43 -19.21 -7.50
N PHE A 218 5.90 -19.39 -8.71
CA PHE A 218 6.49 -18.85 -9.94
C PHE A 218 5.72 -17.63 -10.50
N CYS A 219 6.43 -16.68 -11.09
CA CYS A 219 5.88 -15.43 -11.62
C CYS A 219 5.08 -14.66 -10.55
N ASN A 220 3.85 -14.24 -10.83
CA ASN A 220 3.01 -13.52 -9.86
C ASN A 220 2.73 -14.33 -8.58
N TYR A 221 2.82 -15.66 -8.63
CA TYR A 221 2.50 -16.50 -7.48
C TYR A 221 3.52 -16.40 -6.34
N GLN A 222 4.72 -15.88 -6.62
CA GLN A 222 5.72 -15.58 -5.60
C GLN A 222 5.23 -14.57 -4.55
N PHE A 223 4.18 -13.78 -4.87
CA PHE A 223 3.64 -12.73 -4.00
C PHE A 223 2.28 -13.05 -3.37
N ASN A 224 1.48 -13.93 -3.96
CA ASN A 224 0.08 -14.15 -3.58
C ASN A 224 -0.21 -15.55 -3.00
N VAL A 225 0.76 -16.47 -3.01
CA VAL A 225 0.63 -17.78 -2.38
C VAL A 225 1.24 -17.74 -0.98
N LYS A 226 0.44 -18.11 0.02
CA LYS A 226 0.84 -18.09 1.43
C LYS A 226 2.13 -18.87 1.70
N ALA A 227 2.27 -20.06 1.12
CA ALA A 227 3.47 -20.89 1.28
C ALA A 227 4.72 -20.17 0.77
N CYS A 228 4.62 -19.47 -0.36
CA CYS A 228 5.72 -18.73 -0.98
C CYS A 228 6.17 -17.53 -0.15
N SER A 229 5.25 -16.91 0.60
CA SER A 229 5.56 -15.77 1.46
C SER A 229 6.55 -16.10 2.59
N ILE A 230 6.60 -17.35 3.04
CA ILE A 230 7.54 -17.83 4.07
C ILE A 230 8.96 -17.90 3.50
N GLN A 231 9.07 -18.15 2.20
CA GLN A 231 10.33 -18.33 1.48
C GLN A 231 10.76 -17.07 0.71
N GLY A 232 10.13 -15.93 1.00
CA GLY A 232 10.50 -14.63 0.43
C GLY A 232 11.91 -14.21 0.82
N ILE A 233 12.51 -13.34 0.02
CA ILE A 233 13.84 -12.78 0.34
C ILE A 233 13.68 -11.70 1.40
N PHE A 234 14.34 -11.92 2.55
CA PHE A 234 14.36 -10.96 3.65
C PHE A 234 15.61 -10.08 3.64
N LYS A 235 16.73 -10.57 3.09
CA LYS A 235 18.01 -9.86 3.06
C LYS A 235 18.74 -10.18 1.77
N THR A 236 19.22 -9.15 1.08
CA THR A 236 20.09 -9.31 -0.10
C THR A 236 21.38 -10.06 0.22
N ALA A 237 21.88 -9.98 1.46
CA ALA A 237 23.03 -10.77 1.93
C ALA A 237 22.81 -12.29 1.82
N ASP A 238 21.57 -12.77 2.00
CA ASP A 238 21.25 -14.20 1.85
C ASP A 238 21.28 -14.62 0.38
N VAL A 239 20.86 -13.74 -0.53
CA VAL A 239 20.97 -13.97 -1.98
C VAL A 239 22.45 -14.06 -2.37
N VAL A 240 23.27 -13.08 -1.97
CA VAL A 240 24.71 -13.07 -2.28
C VAL A 240 25.43 -14.31 -1.74
N LYS A 241 24.96 -14.86 -0.61
CA LYS A 241 25.52 -16.07 -0.01
C LYS A 241 25.16 -17.35 -0.78
N ASN A 242 23.92 -17.49 -1.25
CA ASN A 242 23.39 -18.76 -1.78
C ASN A 242 23.27 -18.77 -3.31
N ASP A 243 23.13 -17.62 -3.94
CA ASP A 243 22.94 -17.41 -5.39
C ASP A 243 23.64 -16.10 -5.85
N PRO A 244 24.98 -16.00 -5.68
CA PRO A 244 25.74 -14.77 -5.92
C PRO A 244 25.63 -14.25 -7.35
N ASP A 245 25.56 -15.15 -8.33
CA ASP A 245 25.54 -14.81 -9.75
C ASP A 245 24.17 -14.28 -10.22
N SER A 246 23.13 -14.36 -9.37
CA SER A 246 21.83 -13.80 -9.68
C SER A 246 21.76 -12.30 -9.49
N VAL A 247 22.62 -11.68 -8.68
CA VAL A 247 22.56 -10.25 -8.39
C VAL A 247 23.30 -9.47 -9.47
N ALA A 248 22.59 -8.61 -10.21
CA ALA A 248 23.16 -7.79 -11.27
C ALA A 248 24.03 -6.63 -10.74
N CYS A 249 23.84 -6.23 -9.48
CA CYS A 249 24.62 -5.18 -8.86
C CYS A 249 26.06 -5.63 -8.59
N PRO A 250 27.05 -4.70 -8.60
CA PRO A 250 28.41 -5.03 -8.24
C PRO A 250 28.51 -5.73 -6.88
N ALA A 251 29.41 -6.70 -6.77
CA ALA A 251 29.55 -7.49 -5.55
C ALA A 251 29.77 -6.59 -4.32
N ARG A 252 28.99 -6.83 -3.27
CA ARG A 252 29.02 -6.08 -1.99
C ARG A 252 28.74 -4.57 -2.10
N SER A 253 28.10 -4.11 -3.17
CA SER A 253 27.76 -2.68 -3.31
C SER A 253 26.45 -2.29 -2.64
N ILE A 254 25.52 -3.23 -2.47
CA ILE A 254 24.17 -3.02 -1.94
C ILE A 254 23.91 -3.86 -0.68
N ASP A 255 23.08 -3.33 0.22
CA ASP A 255 22.51 -4.04 1.37
C ASP A 255 21.07 -3.56 1.58
N VAL A 256 20.12 -4.35 1.10
CA VAL A 256 18.68 -4.15 1.30
C VAL A 256 18.14 -5.28 2.15
N MET A 257 17.33 -4.93 3.15
CA MET A 257 16.70 -5.89 4.05
C MET A 257 15.36 -5.42 4.61
N ILE A 258 14.59 -6.35 5.15
CA ILE A 258 13.35 -6.09 5.87
C ILE A 258 13.43 -6.62 7.30
N GLU A 259 12.89 -5.85 8.25
CA GLU A 259 12.53 -6.31 9.58
C GLU A 259 11.01 -6.29 9.73
N GLN A 260 10.42 -7.48 9.82
CA GLN A 260 8.99 -7.62 10.06
C GLN A 260 8.69 -7.29 11.52
N MET A 261 7.77 -6.34 11.71
CA MET A 261 7.22 -5.90 12.99
C MET A 261 5.71 -5.77 12.80
N ILE A 262 5.02 -6.89 12.92
CA ILE A 262 3.71 -7.06 12.28
C ILE A 262 2.58 -6.33 12.96
N ARG A 263 2.66 -6.00 14.25
CA ARG A 263 1.53 -5.41 14.98
C ARG A 263 2.00 -4.52 16.12
N PHE A 264 1.06 -3.77 16.67
CA PHE A 264 1.25 -3.08 17.94
C PHE A 264 0.47 -3.81 19.06
N PRO A 265 1.02 -3.96 20.27
CA PRO A 265 2.37 -3.58 20.70
C PRO A 265 3.46 -4.44 20.04
N ILE A 266 4.64 -3.84 19.81
CA ILE A 266 5.80 -4.49 19.19
C ILE A 266 6.43 -5.46 20.20
N ALA A 267 6.77 -6.67 19.75
CA ALA A 267 7.40 -7.63 20.64
C ALA A 267 8.85 -7.22 20.97
N PRO A 268 9.33 -7.38 22.22
CA PRO A 268 10.67 -6.94 22.63
C PRO A 268 11.79 -7.52 21.75
N GLU A 269 11.65 -8.77 21.31
CA GLU A 269 12.64 -9.44 20.46
C GLU A 269 12.74 -8.80 19.07
N GLU A 270 11.66 -8.20 18.57
CA GLU A 270 11.67 -7.47 17.30
C GLU A 270 12.41 -6.13 17.44
N LEU A 271 12.21 -5.44 18.57
CA LEU A 271 12.97 -4.24 18.90
C LEU A 271 14.46 -4.54 19.10
N ASP A 272 14.80 -5.66 19.72
CA ASP A 272 16.19 -6.10 19.89
C ASP A 272 16.86 -6.39 18.55
N ARG A 273 16.15 -7.04 17.61
CA ARG A 273 16.65 -7.21 16.24
C ARG A 273 16.90 -5.87 15.58
N LEU A 274 15.97 -4.92 15.63
CA LEU A 274 16.17 -3.59 15.07
C LEU A 274 17.37 -2.87 15.68
N ARG A 275 17.54 -2.92 17.01
CA ARG A 275 18.71 -2.36 17.69
C ARG A 275 20.01 -2.96 17.16
N SER A 276 20.04 -4.28 16.96
CA SER A 276 21.23 -4.98 16.45
C SER A 276 21.64 -4.56 15.03
N LEU A 277 20.71 -4.00 14.24
CA LEU A 277 21.00 -3.52 12.88
C LEU A 277 21.62 -2.13 12.84
N LEU A 278 21.49 -1.37 13.91
CA LEU A 278 21.87 0.03 13.98
C LEU A 278 23.17 0.17 14.79
N PRO A 279 24.30 0.50 14.14
CA PRO A 279 25.54 0.72 14.85
C PRO A 279 25.46 1.99 15.71
N ALA A 280 26.10 1.96 16.88
CA ALA A 280 26.23 3.13 17.74
C ALA A 280 27.03 4.26 17.05
N THR A 281 27.96 3.90 16.15
CA THR A 281 28.77 4.83 15.37
C THR A 281 28.10 5.17 14.04
N LYS A 282 28.26 6.43 13.62
CA LYS A 282 27.72 6.89 12.34
C LYS A 282 28.45 6.20 11.16
N PRO A 283 27.74 5.58 10.22
CA PRO A 283 28.32 4.97 9.03
C PRO A 283 28.87 6.03 8.05
N SER A 284 29.74 5.59 7.12
CA SER A 284 30.32 6.46 6.08
C SER A 284 29.30 6.85 5.01
N ARG A 285 28.38 5.94 4.67
CA ARG A 285 27.25 6.16 3.77
C ARG A 285 25.93 6.25 4.54
N PRO A 286 24.93 6.98 4.03
CA PRO A 286 23.63 7.08 4.69
C PRO A 286 22.85 5.76 4.71
N TYR A 287 21.93 5.61 5.64
CA TYR A 287 20.88 4.60 5.70
C TYR A 287 19.62 5.21 5.09
N ALA A 288 18.82 4.39 4.43
CA ALA A 288 17.46 4.73 4.05
C ALA A 288 16.47 3.83 4.80
N PHE A 289 15.35 4.40 5.20
CA PHE A 289 14.30 3.68 5.92
C PHE A 289 12.98 3.76 5.16
N ILE A 290 12.33 2.61 5.01
CA ILE A 290 11.02 2.49 4.41
C ILE A 290 10.11 1.81 5.44
N PHE A 291 9.13 2.54 5.95
CA PHE A 291 8.16 2.06 6.90
C PHE A 291 6.87 1.67 6.19
N GLY A 292 6.14 0.68 6.69
CA GLY A 292 4.76 0.47 6.26
C GLY A 292 4.02 -0.45 7.22
N HIS A 293 2.85 -0.01 7.65
CA HIS A 293 2.08 -0.68 8.68
C HIS A 293 0.60 -0.29 8.57
N GLY A 294 -0.30 -1.22 8.87
CA GLY A 294 -1.71 -0.90 9.12
C GLY A 294 -2.63 -2.11 9.12
N LEU A 295 -2.40 -3.09 8.23
CA LEU A 295 -3.36 -4.18 8.00
C LEU A 295 -3.52 -5.10 9.22
N TRP A 296 -2.44 -5.35 9.94
CA TRP A 296 -2.43 -6.22 11.12
C TRP A 296 -2.95 -5.57 12.40
N ASN A 297 -3.10 -4.25 12.40
CA ASN A 297 -3.82 -3.51 13.43
C ASN A 297 -5.21 -3.07 12.93
N ASP A 298 -5.73 -3.70 11.87
CA ASP A 298 -7.06 -3.43 11.32
C ASP A 298 -7.29 -1.95 10.95
N LEU A 299 -6.24 -1.32 10.43
CA LEU A 299 -6.22 0.11 10.08
C LEU A 299 -6.51 1.04 11.27
N ASP A 300 -6.20 0.59 12.49
CA ASP A 300 -6.19 1.46 13.66
C ASP A 300 -5.06 2.50 13.51
N LEU A 301 -5.47 3.75 13.36
CA LEU A 301 -4.57 4.88 13.21
C LEU A 301 -3.67 5.02 14.43
N GLN A 302 -4.23 5.01 15.64
CA GLN A 302 -3.45 5.25 16.85
C GLN A 302 -2.43 4.14 17.06
N ALA A 303 -2.83 2.89 16.90
CA ALA A 303 -1.92 1.75 17.02
C ALA A 303 -0.78 1.81 15.98
N THR A 304 -1.04 2.32 14.77
CA THR A 304 -0.01 2.53 13.74
C THR A 304 0.94 3.68 14.10
N LEU A 305 0.43 4.76 14.70
CA LEU A 305 1.26 5.87 15.16
C LEU A 305 2.13 5.46 16.35
N ASP A 306 1.56 4.75 17.32
CA ASP A 306 2.29 4.25 18.49
C ASP A 306 3.38 3.24 18.07
N TRP A 307 3.09 2.39 17.07
CA TRP A 307 4.07 1.52 16.42
C TRP A 307 5.23 2.32 15.82
N LEU A 308 4.91 3.35 15.02
CA LEU A 308 5.93 4.17 14.37
C LEU A 308 6.77 4.93 15.39
N ASP A 309 6.15 5.53 16.40
CA ASP A 309 6.82 6.30 17.44
C ASP A 309 7.75 5.39 18.27
N THR A 310 7.29 4.19 18.64
CA THR A 310 8.13 3.18 19.33
C THR A 310 9.37 2.81 18.51
N ILE A 311 9.22 2.65 17.20
CA ILE A 311 10.34 2.35 16.29
C ILE A 311 11.29 3.54 16.20
N LEU A 312 10.78 4.75 15.97
CA LEU A 312 11.60 5.95 15.86
C LEU A 312 12.39 6.21 17.15
N ASP A 313 11.77 6.03 18.32
CA ASP A 313 12.44 6.17 19.62
C ASP A 313 13.49 5.08 19.85
N THR A 314 13.20 3.84 19.44
CA THR A 314 14.16 2.74 19.48
C THR A 314 15.37 3.01 18.58
N MET A 315 15.13 3.54 17.38
CA MET A 315 16.18 3.91 16.44
C MET A 315 17.05 5.05 16.99
N LEU A 316 16.43 6.10 17.55
CA LEU A 316 17.13 7.27 18.09
C LEU A 316 17.92 6.95 19.36
N SER A 317 17.40 6.07 20.22
CA SER A 317 18.12 5.63 21.42
C SER A 317 19.34 4.77 21.08
N GLN A 318 19.24 3.89 20.08
CA GLN A 318 20.34 3.03 19.63
C GLN A 318 21.37 3.77 18.77
N ALA A 319 20.91 4.67 17.89
CA ALA A 319 21.72 5.39 16.93
C ALA A 319 21.42 6.91 16.98
N PRO A 320 21.93 7.64 17.98
CA PRO A 320 21.65 9.07 18.15
C PRO A 320 22.06 9.95 16.95
N TRP A 321 22.97 9.47 16.10
CA TRP A 321 23.36 10.13 14.85
C TRP A 321 22.25 10.17 13.78
N LEU A 322 21.15 9.43 13.99
CA LEU A 322 19.91 9.56 13.21
C LEU A 322 19.11 10.82 13.59
N SER A 323 19.41 11.43 14.74
CA SER A 323 18.70 12.62 15.19
C SER A 323 18.92 13.79 14.23
N PRO A 324 17.84 14.50 13.82
CA PRO A 324 17.94 15.73 13.05
C PRO A 324 18.80 16.81 13.71
N SER A 325 18.96 16.74 15.04
CA SER A 325 19.63 17.74 15.89
C SER A 325 21.10 17.40 16.19
N SER A 326 21.63 16.27 15.72
CA SER A 326 23.02 15.84 16.02
C SER A 326 24.12 16.68 15.33
N SER A 327 23.75 17.83 14.75
CA SER A 327 24.67 18.85 14.21
C SER A 327 24.57 20.19 14.97
N VAL A 328 24.45 20.18 16.31
CA VAL A 328 24.73 21.38 17.10
C VAL A 328 26.23 21.61 17.11
N SER A 329 26.73 22.32 16.10
CA SER A 329 28.00 23.02 16.21
C SER A 329 27.84 24.14 17.23
N SER A 330 28.48 23.97 18.37
CA SER A 330 28.75 25.00 19.38
C SER A 330 29.63 26.11 18.80
N SER A 331 29.06 27.01 18.00
CA SER A 331 29.66 28.33 17.74
C SER A 331 28.61 29.26 17.17
N GLY A 332 28.19 30.25 17.96
CA GLY A 332 27.30 31.31 17.52
C GLY A 332 27.93 32.12 16.38
N SER A 333 27.24 32.19 15.25
CA SER A 333 27.36 33.31 14.31
C SER A 333 26.12 33.40 13.43
N PRO A 334 25.57 34.60 13.17
CA PRO A 334 24.37 34.78 12.38
C PRO A 334 24.65 34.94 10.88
N ILE A 335 23.73 34.41 10.08
CA ILE A 335 23.40 34.79 8.69
C ILE A 335 24.35 34.30 7.59
N SER A 336 23.92 33.25 6.89
CA SER A 336 24.17 33.05 5.45
C SER A 336 23.12 32.10 4.86
N HIS A 337 22.18 32.65 4.08
CA HIS A 337 21.27 31.89 3.22
C HIS A 337 21.99 31.47 1.93
N LYS A 338 22.84 30.44 1.99
CA LYS A 338 23.17 29.57 0.83
C LYS A 338 24.09 28.44 1.27
N ARG A 339 23.60 27.20 1.09
CA ARG A 339 24.27 25.89 1.22
C ARG A 339 24.86 25.55 2.60
N LYS A 340 24.09 24.77 3.37
CA LYS A 340 24.62 23.75 4.29
C LYS A 340 23.57 22.63 4.46
N ARG A 341 23.47 21.75 3.45
CA ARG A 341 22.85 20.42 3.59
C ARG A 341 23.91 19.50 4.18
N ASP A 342 24.25 19.72 5.46
CA ASP A 342 25.00 18.78 6.31
C ASP A 342 24.27 18.60 7.65
N LYS A 343 22.93 18.52 7.57
CA LYS A 343 22.10 17.91 8.62
C LYS A 343 22.11 16.42 8.33
N GLY A 344 22.25 15.54 9.32
CA GLY A 344 22.23 14.09 9.12
C GLY A 344 20.98 13.65 8.37
N PHE A 345 21.08 13.57 7.04
CA PHE A 345 19.96 13.36 6.14
C PHE A 345 19.84 11.85 5.92
N TRP A 346 18.80 11.29 6.52
CA TRP A 346 18.43 9.89 6.37
C TRP A 346 17.05 9.87 5.71
N PRO A 347 16.90 9.40 4.46
CA PRO A 347 15.61 9.31 3.81
C PRO A 347 14.69 8.37 4.60
N ARG A 348 13.47 8.85 4.87
CA ARG A 348 12.45 8.10 5.60
C ARG A 348 11.13 8.23 4.84
N LEU A 349 10.63 7.12 4.35
CA LEU A 349 9.39 7.03 3.59
C LEU A 349 8.43 6.11 4.34
N PHE A 350 7.16 6.50 4.47
CA PHE A 350 6.09 5.65 4.98
C PHE A 350 5.16 5.27 3.83
N LEU A 351 4.90 3.97 3.67
CA LEU A 351 3.98 3.40 2.69
C LEU A 351 2.72 2.94 3.43
N THR A 352 1.57 3.39 2.96
CA THR A 352 0.28 2.90 3.45
C THR A 352 -0.16 1.64 2.70
N PRO A 353 -1.08 0.85 3.28
CA PRO A 353 -1.58 -0.36 2.64
C PRO A 353 -2.18 -0.13 1.25
N ASN A 354 -2.00 -1.14 0.42
CA ASN A 354 -2.64 -1.34 -0.88
C ASN A 354 -4.17 -1.46 -0.75
N ALA A 355 -4.87 -1.23 -1.86
CA ALA A 355 -6.28 -1.52 -1.98
C ALA A 355 -6.55 -3.04 -1.91
N PRO A 356 -7.67 -3.46 -1.31
CA PRO A 356 -8.12 -4.84 -1.40
C PRO A 356 -8.56 -5.08 -2.84
N GLY A 357 -8.09 -6.17 -3.43
CA GLY A 357 -8.59 -6.54 -4.74
C GLY A 357 -9.84 -7.39 -4.66
N LYS A 358 -10.40 -7.69 -5.83
CA LYS A 358 -11.71 -8.35 -5.97
C LYS A 358 -11.81 -9.73 -5.33
N ASP A 359 -10.67 -10.41 -5.16
CA ASP A 359 -10.60 -11.78 -4.66
C ASP A 359 -10.36 -11.82 -3.13
N LYS A 360 -10.27 -10.65 -2.47
CA LYS A 360 -10.12 -10.58 -1.01
C LYS A 360 -11.44 -11.02 -0.33
N PRO A 361 -11.41 -11.93 0.67
CA PRO A 361 -12.63 -12.42 1.31
C PRO A 361 -13.41 -11.31 2.02
N ASP A 362 -14.74 -11.40 1.96
CA ASP A 362 -15.67 -10.39 2.50
C ASP A 362 -15.43 -10.06 3.98
N GLU A 363 -15.00 -11.05 4.77
CA GLU A 363 -14.67 -10.87 6.19
C GLU A 363 -13.62 -9.77 6.42
N TRP A 364 -12.67 -9.60 5.51
CA TRP A 364 -11.65 -8.54 5.57
C TRP A 364 -12.12 -7.23 4.94
N ILE A 365 -13.11 -7.25 4.04
CA ILE A 365 -13.64 -6.05 3.40
C ILE A 365 -14.41 -5.17 4.39
N ILE A 366 -15.01 -5.77 5.43
CA ILE A 366 -15.78 -5.03 6.44
C ILE A 366 -14.91 -4.02 7.17
N THR A 367 -13.69 -4.41 7.55
CA THR A 367 -12.79 -3.57 8.33
C THR A 367 -11.64 -2.96 7.50
N GLN A 368 -11.25 -3.63 6.42
CA GLN A 368 -10.13 -3.26 5.54
C GLN A 368 -10.56 -3.05 4.09
N GLY A 369 -11.80 -2.62 3.89
CA GLY A 369 -12.32 -2.24 2.58
C GLY A 369 -11.73 -0.94 2.05
N ASN A 370 -12.00 -0.65 0.77
CA ASN A 370 -11.47 0.55 0.08
C ASN A 370 -11.70 1.85 0.87
N LYS A 371 -12.91 2.08 1.39
CA LYS A 371 -13.21 3.31 2.15
C LYS A 371 -12.36 3.43 3.41
N ALA A 372 -12.16 2.34 4.15
CA ALA A 372 -11.37 2.33 5.38
C ALA A 372 -9.89 2.66 5.06
N ILE A 373 -9.35 2.05 4.01
CA ILE A 373 -7.97 2.29 3.56
C ILE A 373 -7.77 3.73 3.07
N MET A 374 -8.71 4.29 2.31
CA MET A 374 -8.62 5.69 1.87
C MET A 374 -8.54 6.65 3.07
N ILE A 375 -9.43 6.49 4.05
CA ILE A 375 -9.46 7.34 5.25
C ILE A 375 -8.17 7.15 6.07
N PHE A 376 -7.73 5.90 6.22
CA PHE A 376 -6.49 5.57 6.92
C PHE A 376 -5.27 6.19 6.23
N GLU A 377 -5.15 6.04 4.91
CA GLU A 377 -4.05 6.57 4.12
C GLU A 377 -3.94 8.09 4.22
N GLU A 378 -5.05 8.82 4.08
CA GLU A 378 -5.07 10.28 4.26
C GLU A 378 -4.63 10.68 5.68
N SER A 379 -5.14 9.97 6.69
CA SER A 379 -4.87 10.26 8.11
C SER A 379 -3.40 10.00 8.48
N VAL A 380 -2.88 8.83 8.12
CA VAL A 380 -1.46 8.47 8.30
C VAL A 380 -0.58 9.45 7.55
N GLY A 381 -0.93 9.80 6.31
CA GLY A 381 -0.16 10.74 5.51
C GLY A 381 0.02 12.09 6.18
N ILE A 382 -0.98 12.61 6.88
CA ILE A 382 -0.87 13.84 7.67
C ILE A 382 0.10 13.65 8.85
N GLU A 383 -0.06 12.57 9.59
CA GLU A 383 0.66 12.31 10.84
C GLU A 383 2.14 11.96 10.65
N VAL A 384 2.49 11.22 9.61
CA VAL A 384 3.90 10.88 9.32
C VAL A 384 4.67 12.09 8.79
N ARG A 385 4.01 12.98 8.03
CA ARG A 385 4.60 14.26 7.60
C ARG A 385 4.91 15.17 8.79
N ARG A 386 4.06 15.19 9.83
CA ARG A 386 4.35 15.90 11.09
C ARG A 386 5.62 15.38 11.80
N ARG A 387 5.95 14.10 11.62
CA ARG A 387 7.18 13.45 12.12
C ARG A 387 8.39 13.63 11.19
N GLY A 388 8.22 14.36 10.08
CA GLY A 388 9.27 14.59 9.09
C GLY A 388 9.60 13.36 8.24
N LEU A 389 8.61 12.49 8.01
CA LEU A 389 8.68 11.40 7.04
C LEU A 389 7.95 11.81 5.75
N GLU A 390 8.41 11.27 4.63
CA GLU A 390 7.67 11.32 3.36
C GLU A 390 6.57 10.24 3.40
N HIS A 391 5.48 10.46 2.68
CA HIS A 391 4.34 9.55 2.65
C HIS A 391 4.00 9.15 1.22
N LEU A 392 4.05 7.86 0.91
CA LEU A 392 3.63 7.31 -0.37
C LEU A 392 2.34 6.50 -0.18
N GLY A 393 1.24 7.06 -0.66
CA GLY A 393 -0.04 6.36 -0.76
C GLY A 393 0.00 5.27 -1.83
N THR A 394 -0.49 4.07 -1.52
CA THR A 394 -0.48 2.95 -2.47
C THR A 394 -1.88 2.47 -2.85
N TRP A 395 -2.93 2.96 -2.17
CA TRP A 395 -4.31 2.61 -2.49
C TRP A 395 -4.65 2.88 -3.96
N ASN A 396 -4.36 4.10 -4.43
CA ASN A 396 -4.61 4.50 -5.82
C ASN A 396 -3.82 3.67 -6.84
N ALA A 397 -2.62 3.20 -6.48
CA ALA A 397 -1.78 2.42 -7.39
C ALA A 397 -2.28 0.98 -7.60
N THR A 398 -3.11 0.49 -6.68
CA THR A 398 -3.50 -0.92 -6.56
C THR A 398 -5.01 -1.11 -6.67
N VAL A 399 -5.81 -0.05 -6.50
CA VAL A 399 -7.23 -0.06 -6.84
C VAL A 399 -7.39 -0.39 -8.33
N GLN A 400 -8.35 -1.26 -8.67
CA GLN A 400 -8.55 -1.82 -10.01
C GLN A 400 -7.49 -2.85 -10.46
N SER A 401 -6.67 -3.38 -9.54
CA SER A 401 -5.89 -4.60 -9.78
C SER A 401 -6.76 -5.84 -9.57
N ASN A 402 -6.58 -6.87 -10.41
CA ASN A 402 -7.31 -8.12 -10.34
C ASN A 402 -6.79 -9.12 -9.29
N LYS A 403 -5.79 -8.74 -8.49
CA LYS A 403 -5.13 -9.61 -7.51
C LYS A 403 -5.84 -9.64 -6.16
N PHE A 404 -5.48 -10.59 -5.30
CA PHE A 404 -6.07 -10.74 -3.96
C PHE A 404 -5.92 -9.46 -3.11
N ASP A 405 -4.68 -8.98 -2.96
CA ASP A 405 -4.38 -7.73 -2.25
C ASP A 405 -4.15 -6.58 -3.24
N GLY A 406 -4.69 -6.63 -4.46
CA GLY A 406 -4.40 -5.59 -5.46
C GLY A 406 -2.91 -5.44 -5.85
N VAL A 407 -2.04 -6.36 -5.39
CA VAL A 407 -0.60 -6.49 -5.69
C VAL A 407 -0.25 -7.90 -6.12
#